data_AF-A0A7K4K786-F1
#
_entry.id   AF-A0A7K4K786-F1
#
_cell.length_a   1.000
_cell.length_b   1.000
_cell.length_c   1.000
_cell.angle_alpha   90.00
_cell.angle_beta   90.00
_cell.angle_gamma   90.00
#
_symmetry.space_group_name_H-M   'P 1'
#
loop_
_entity.id
_entity.type
_entity.pdbx_description
1 polymer ?
#
loop_
_entity_poly.entity_id
_entity_poly.type
_entity_poly.pdbx_seq_one_letter_code
_entity_poly.pdbx_strand_id
1 'polypeptide(L)'
;PKYRFRKRDKMLFYGRKIMRKVSQSTSSLVDAGVSRPRTKKKLKVLNIAKKFLRIKKEPPTLQLKEPPPSVLEADLTEFDVANSHLPSEVLYMLKNVRVLGHFEKPLFLELCKHMVFQQFQQGEYVFRPGQPDSSIYVLQDGKLELFLTEPDGKETVMKEVFPGDSVHSLLSILDVIT
;
A
#
# COMPACT_ATOMS: atom_id res chain seq x y z
N PRO A 1 10.27 -8.60 23.25
CA PRO A 1 11.30 -9.62 22.88
C PRO A 1 12.19 -9.14 21.73
N LYS A 2 13.47 -8.85 21.99
CA LYS A 2 14.42 -8.31 21.00
C LYS A 2 14.66 -9.35 19.89
N TYR A 3 14.34 -9.02 18.64
CA TYR A 3 14.52 -9.94 17.50
C TYR A 3 16.00 -10.33 17.39
N ARG A 4 16.31 -11.57 17.78
CA ARG A 4 17.67 -12.10 17.77
C ARG A 4 17.77 -13.14 16.67
N PHE A 5 18.57 -12.83 15.67
CA PHE A 5 18.82 -13.75 14.57
C PHE A 5 19.44 -15.05 15.09
N ARG A 6 18.77 -16.19 14.84
CA ARG A 6 19.29 -17.50 15.24
C ARG A 6 20.61 -17.76 14.52
N LYS A 7 21.62 -18.30 15.22
CA LYS A 7 22.99 -18.50 14.68
C LYS A 7 22.98 -19.25 13.34
N ARG A 8 22.09 -20.25 13.21
CA ARG A 8 21.85 -21.04 11.99
C ARG A 8 21.33 -20.20 10.83
N ASP A 9 20.36 -19.32 11.07
CA ASP A 9 19.77 -18.45 10.04
C ASP A 9 20.76 -17.34 9.64
N LYS A 10 21.57 -16.86 10.60
CA LYS A 10 22.72 -15.97 10.37
C LYS A 10 23.72 -16.53 9.39
N MET A 11 24.15 -17.76 9.61
CA MET A 11 25.06 -18.45 8.73
C MET A 11 24.47 -18.61 7.31
N LEU A 12 23.21 -19.04 7.19
CA LEU A 12 22.55 -19.22 5.89
C LEU A 12 22.40 -17.90 5.13
N PHE A 13 22.01 -16.83 5.80
CA PHE A 13 21.84 -15.51 5.20
C PHE A 13 23.14 -14.96 4.62
N TYR A 14 24.22 -14.95 5.42
CA TYR A 14 25.52 -14.46 4.95
C TYR A 14 26.15 -15.39 3.90
N GLY A 15 25.98 -16.71 4.03
CA GLY A 15 26.39 -17.68 3.02
C GLY A 15 25.71 -17.43 1.67
N ARG A 16 24.39 -17.21 1.64
CA ARG A 16 23.64 -16.84 0.43
C ARG A 16 24.08 -15.47 -0.12
N LYS A 17 24.29 -14.47 0.74
CA LYS A 17 24.74 -13.12 0.34
C LYS A 17 26.07 -13.17 -0.42
N ILE A 18 27.04 -13.94 0.09
CA ILE A 18 28.35 -14.11 -0.55
C ILE A 18 28.21 -14.90 -1.86
N MET A 19 27.42 -15.98 -1.88
CA MET A 19 27.21 -16.80 -3.08
C MET A 19 26.57 -16.01 -4.24
N ARG A 20 25.68 -15.04 -3.97
CA ARG A 20 25.13 -14.17 -5.01
C ARG A 20 26.22 -13.31 -5.67
N LYS A 21 27.14 -12.73 -4.87
CA LYS A 21 28.28 -11.97 -5.39
C LYS A 21 29.20 -12.85 -6.26
N VAL A 22 29.54 -14.04 -5.76
CA VAL A 22 30.44 -14.96 -6.48
C VAL A 22 29.79 -15.50 -7.77
N SER A 23 28.49 -15.80 -7.75
CA SER A 23 27.77 -16.28 -8.93
C SER A 23 27.75 -15.23 -10.05
N GLN A 24 27.54 -13.96 -9.71
CA GLN A 24 27.61 -12.83 -10.66
C GLN A 24 29.01 -12.65 -11.25
N SER A 25 30.07 -12.88 -10.47
CA SER A 25 31.45 -12.82 -10.96
C SER A 25 31.87 -14.02 -11.81
N THR A 26 31.19 -15.16 -11.69
CA THR A 26 31.45 -16.36 -12.52
C THR A 26 30.60 -16.41 -13.79
N SER A 27 29.44 -15.73 -13.83
CA SER A 27 28.66 -15.60 -15.06
C SER A 27 29.31 -14.66 -16.08
N SER A 28 30.15 -13.72 -15.65
CA SER A 28 30.92 -12.83 -16.54
C SER A 28 32.22 -13.46 -17.07
N LEU A 29 32.57 -14.68 -16.66
CA LEU A 29 33.81 -15.36 -17.06
C LEU A 29 33.59 -16.56 -17.99
N VAL A 30 32.34 -16.91 -18.31
CA VAL A 30 32.03 -18.00 -19.24
C VAL A 30 32.20 -17.63 -20.73
N ASP A 31 32.60 -16.39 -21.04
CA ASP A 31 32.81 -15.92 -22.42
C ASP A 31 34.28 -15.59 -22.77
N ALA A 32 35.25 -16.05 -21.97
CA ALA A 32 36.66 -15.90 -22.29
C ALA A 32 37.37 -17.26 -22.22
N GLY A 33 37.44 -17.95 -23.36
CA GLY A 33 38.26 -19.14 -23.50
C GLY A 33 39.73 -18.80 -23.34
N VAL A 34 40.37 -19.22 -22.24
CA VAL A 34 41.77 -19.68 -22.17
C VAL A 34 41.98 -20.43 -20.83
N SER A 35 42.58 -21.61 -20.95
CA SER A 35 43.04 -22.53 -19.90
C SER A 35 43.85 -21.88 -18.76
N ARG A 36 43.44 -22.10 -17.49
CA ARG A 36 44.33 -22.04 -16.31
C ARG A 36 43.99 -23.16 -15.29
N PRO A 37 44.96 -23.93 -14.77
CA PRO A 37 44.73 -25.16 -14.00
C PRO A 37 44.41 -24.93 -12.50
N ARG A 38 44.03 -23.71 -12.09
CA ARG A 38 43.66 -23.37 -10.69
C ARG A 38 42.16 -23.46 -10.39
N THR A 39 41.35 -23.83 -11.37
CA THR A 39 39.88 -23.68 -11.40
C THR A 39 39.11 -24.87 -10.81
N LYS A 40 39.70 -26.07 -10.78
CA LYS A 40 39.00 -27.30 -10.33
C LYS A 40 38.70 -27.32 -8.83
N LYS A 41 39.55 -26.70 -7.98
CA LYS A 41 39.31 -26.62 -6.52
C LYS A 41 38.15 -25.66 -6.19
N LYS A 42 38.06 -24.52 -6.87
CA LYS A 42 36.98 -23.53 -6.67
C LYS A 42 35.61 -24.07 -7.08
N LEU A 43 35.52 -24.82 -8.18
CA LEU A 43 34.28 -25.45 -8.64
C LEU A 43 33.77 -26.53 -7.68
N LYS A 44 34.67 -27.34 -7.11
CA LYS A 44 34.31 -28.34 -6.09
C LYS A 44 33.78 -27.69 -4.81
N VAL A 45 34.41 -26.61 -4.34
CA VAL A 45 33.94 -25.84 -3.17
C VAL A 45 32.58 -25.19 -3.43
N LEU A 46 32.36 -24.67 -4.65
CA LEU A 46 31.05 -24.13 -5.06
C LEU A 46 29.94 -25.20 -5.00
N ASN A 47 30.22 -26.43 -5.44
CA ASN A 47 29.26 -27.53 -5.41
C ASN A 47 28.96 -27.99 -3.97
N ILE A 48 29.97 -28.03 -3.09
CA ILE A 48 29.78 -28.31 -1.67
C ILE A 48 28.95 -27.20 -1.01
N ALA A 49 29.27 -25.93 -1.26
CA ALA A 49 28.52 -24.79 -0.74
C ALA A 49 27.06 -24.78 -1.23
N LYS A 50 26.81 -25.11 -2.49
CA LYS A 50 25.45 -25.28 -3.05
C LYS A 50 24.67 -26.38 -2.31
N LYS A 51 25.31 -27.52 -2.01
CA LYS A 51 24.71 -28.65 -1.28
C LYS A 51 24.34 -28.29 0.17
N PHE A 52 25.21 -27.56 0.87
CA PHE A 52 24.96 -27.11 2.25
C PHE A 52 23.98 -25.94 2.35
N LEU A 53 24.02 -24.99 1.42
CA LEU A 53 23.15 -23.81 1.42
C LEU A 53 21.76 -24.08 0.81
N ARG A 54 21.50 -25.30 0.30
CA ARG A 54 20.27 -25.74 -0.38
C ARG A 54 19.70 -24.63 -1.27
N ILE A 55 20.56 -24.07 -2.12
CA ILE A 55 20.17 -22.99 -3.03
C ILE A 55 19.27 -23.63 -4.07
N LYS A 56 17.95 -23.47 -3.93
CA LYS A 56 17.01 -23.79 -5.00
C LYS A 56 17.45 -23.02 -6.24
N LYS A 57 17.62 -23.74 -7.34
CA LYS A 57 18.13 -23.23 -8.62
C LYS A 57 17.08 -22.38 -9.36
N GLU A 58 15.85 -22.42 -8.89
CA GLU A 58 14.75 -21.59 -9.37
C GLU A 58 14.90 -20.18 -8.81
N PRO A 59 14.83 -19.13 -9.65
CA PRO A 59 14.70 -17.78 -9.15
C PRO A 59 13.50 -17.76 -8.19
N PRO A 60 13.60 -17.13 -7.00
CA PRO A 60 12.44 -16.98 -6.15
C PRO A 60 11.36 -16.33 -7.01
N THR A 61 10.25 -17.03 -7.23
CA THR A 61 9.12 -16.50 -7.97
C THR A 61 8.76 -15.17 -7.32
N LEU A 62 8.80 -14.09 -8.10
CA LEU A 62 8.42 -12.76 -7.63
C LEU A 62 6.95 -12.85 -7.25
N GLN A 63 6.70 -13.08 -5.97
CA GLN A 63 5.36 -12.95 -5.43
C GLN A 63 5.09 -11.45 -5.40
N LEU A 64 4.09 -11.02 -6.16
CA LEU A 64 3.54 -9.69 -6.08
C LEU A 64 3.03 -9.54 -4.64
N LYS A 65 3.84 -8.90 -3.81
CA LYS A 65 3.50 -8.64 -2.42
C LYS A 65 3.11 -7.18 -2.37
N GLU A 66 1.84 -6.95 -2.11
CA GLU A 66 1.33 -5.61 -1.90
C GLU A 66 2.15 -4.93 -0.79
N PRO A 67 2.38 -3.61 -0.90
CA PRO A 67 3.01 -2.86 0.18
C PRO A 67 2.23 -3.11 1.46
N PRO A 68 2.92 -3.33 2.60
CA PRO A 68 2.21 -3.58 3.85
C PRO A 68 1.28 -2.39 4.15
N PRO A 69 0.07 -2.63 4.68
CA PRO A 69 -0.91 -1.58 4.95
C PRO A 69 -0.37 -0.48 5.88
N SER A 70 0.66 -0.79 6.67
CA SER A 70 1.42 0.16 7.47
C SER A 70 2.07 1.30 6.67
N VAL A 71 2.26 1.14 5.35
CA VAL A 71 2.74 2.23 4.47
C VAL A 71 1.65 3.30 4.28
N LEU A 72 0.37 2.92 4.43
CA LEU A 72 -0.79 3.80 4.31
C LEU A 72 -1.39 4.15 5.68
N GLU A 73 -0.83 3.62 6.77
CA GLU A 73 -1.20 4.00 8.13
C GLU A 73 -0.45 5.28 8.46
N ALA A 74 -1.19 6.39 8.55
CA ALA A 74 -0.65 7.60 9.16
C ALA A 74 -0.27 7.27 10.61
N ASP A 75 0.85 7.81 11.10
CA ASP A 75 1.24 7.71 12.52
C ASP A 75 0.23 8.51 13.36
N LEU A 76 -0.91 7.86 13.67
CA LEU A 76 -1.98 8.41 14.52
C LEU A 76 -1.49 8.74 15.94
N THR A 77 -0.24 8.40 16.28
CA THR A 77 0.42 8.74 17.55
C THR A 77 0.87 10.20 17.63
N GLU A 78 0.99 10.91 16.51
CA GLU A 78 1.34 12.35 16.51
C GLU A 78 0.11 13.27 16.49
N PHE A 79 -1.05 12.75 16.10
CA PHE A 79 -2.27 13.56 16.05
C PHE A 79 -2.86 13.62 17.46
N ASP A 80 -2.64 14.75 18.12
CA ASP A 80 -3.24 15.24 19.38
C ASP A 80 -4.79 15.26 19.38
N VAL A 81 -5.45 14.42 18.58
CA VAL A 81 -6.89 14.18 18.53
C VAL A 81 -7.45 13.94 19.92
N ALA A 82 -6.73 13.20 20.77
CA ALA A 82 -7.14 12.92 22.14
C ALA A 82 -7.08 14.17 23.06
N ASN A 83 -6.26 15.17 22.74
CA ASN A 83 -6.09 16.41 23.50
C ASN A 83 -6.96 17.57 22.96
N SER A 84 -7.36 17.51 21.70
CA SER A 84 -8.36 18.40 21.14
C SER A 84 -9.74 17.81 21.39
N HIS A 85 -10.59 18.50 22.17
CA HIS A 85 -12.02 18.16 22.36
C HIS A 85 -12.82 18.27 21.04
N LEU A 86 -12.49 17.44 20.05
CA LEU A 86 -13.12 17.45 18.75
C LEU A 86 -14.45 16.68 18.81
N PRO A 87 -15.48 17.15 18.10
CA PRO A 87 -16.74 16.42 17.97
C PRO A 87 -16.53 15.03 17.37
N SER A 88 -17.34 14.04 17.76
CA SER A 88 -17.27 12.65 17.29
C SER A 88 -17.29 12.52 15.77
N GLU A 89 -17.93 13.48 15.12
CA GLU A 89 -18.11 13.63 13.69
C GLU A 89 -16.77 13.86 12.98
N VAL A 90 -15.96 14.74 13.55
CA VAL A 90 -14.61 15.07 13.06
C VAL A 90 -13.66 13.90 13.28
N LEU A 91 -13.81 13.19 14.40
CA LEU A 91 -13.05 11.97 14.68
C LEU A 91 -13.37 10.87 13.67
N TYR A 92 -14.66 10.70 13.38
CA TYR A 92 -15.14 9.76 12.38
C TYR A 92 -14.58 10.10 11.01
N MET A 93 -14.51 11.40 10.68
CA MET A 93 -13.93 11.87 9.43
C MET A 93 -12.45 11.51 9.29
N LEU A 94 -11.62 11.86 10.29
CA LEU A 94 -10.19 11.55 10.30
C LEU A 94 -9.92 10.06 10.17
N LYS A 95 -10.75 9.23 10.79
CA LYS A 95 -10.63 7.78 10.71
C LYS A 95 -10.86 7.25 9.30
N ASN A 96 -11.83 7.81 8.59
CA ASN A 96 -12.29 7.30 7.29
C ASN A 96 -11.64 7.99 6.09
N VAL A 97 -11.05 9.17 6.28
CA VAL A 97 -10.28 9.92 5.25
C VAL A 97 -8.90 10.27 5.80
N ARG A 98 -7.98 9.30 5.67
CA ARG A 98 -6.64 9.35 6.25
C ARG A 98 -5.80 10.53 5.78
N VAL A 99 -6.01 11.02 4.55
CA VAL A 99 -5.24 12.16 4.00
C VAL A 99 -5.43 13.44 4.81
N LEU A 100 -6.58 13.61 5.47
CA LEU A 100 -6.84 14.77 6.33
C LEU A 100 -5.95 14.77 7.59
N GLY A 101 -5.47 13.59 8.01
CA GLY A 101 -4.52 13.44 9.11
C GLY A 101 -3.12 13.97 8.81
N HIS A 102 -2.83 14.38 7.58
CA HIS A 102 -1.55 15.01 7.21
C HIS A 102 -1.60 16.54 7.18
N PHE A 103 -2.78 17.14 7.34
CA PHE A 103 -2.91 18.60 7.38
C PHE A 103 -2.47 19.17 8.72
N GLU A 104 -1.82 20.34 8.69
CA GLU A 104 -1.50 21.09 9.90
C GLU A 104 -2.77 21.41 10.68
N LYS A 105 -2.69 21.37 12.02
CA LYS A 105 -3.83 21.60 12.92
C LYS A 105 -4.68 22.83 12.58
N PRO A 106 -4.14 24.05 12.34
CA PRO A 106 -4.97 25.21 12.00
C PRO A 106 -5.74 25.03 10.70
N LEU A 107 -5.12 24.42 9.67
CA LEU A 107 -5.78 24.14 8.40
C LEU A 107 -6.90 23.11 8.56
N PHE A 108 -6.63 22.02 9.28
CA PHE A 108 -7.62 20.97 9.54
C PHE A 108 -8.85 21.51 10.27
N LEU A 109 -8.64 22.34 11.29
CA LEU A 109 -9.74 22.94 12.04
C LEU A 109 -10.57 23.90 11.18
N GLU A 110 -9.95 24.60 10.23
CA GLU A 110 -10.69 25.43 9.27
C GLU A 110 -11.58 24.56 8.36
N LEU A 111 -11.05 23.44 7.86
CA LEU A 111 -11.83 22.48 7.07
C LEU A 111 -13.01 21.90 7.86
N CYS A 112 -12.83 21.64 9.16
CA CYS A 112 -13.90 21.14 10.02
C CYS A 112 -15.11 22.08 10.08
N LYS A 113 -14.91 23.39 9.91
CA LYS A 113 -16.02 24.37 9.88
C LYS A 113 -16.93 24.20 8.66
N HIS A 114 -16.41 23.60 7.60
CA HIS A 114 -17.14 23.34 6.36
C HIS A 114 -17.75 21.93 6.31
N MET A 115 -17.58 21.13 7.37
CA MET A 115 -18.18 19.81 7.48
C MET A 115 -19.68 19.96 7.79
N VAL A 116 -20.52 19.29 7.00
CA VAL A 116 -21.98 19.36 7.12
C VAL A 116 -22.59 17.96 7.14
N PHE A 117 -23.71 17.83 7.86
CA PHE A 117 -24.53 16.63 7.83
C PHE A 117 -25.62 16.77 6.78
N GLN A 118 -25.71 15.77 5.91
CA GLN A 118 -26.73 15.68 4.90
C GLN A 118 -27.48 14.35 5.10
N GLN A 119 -28.81 14.43 5.17
CA GLN A 119 -29.68 13.26 5.21
C GLN A 119 -30.40 13.12 3.88
N PHE A 120 -30.53 11.89 3.42
CA PHE A 120 -31.19 11.53 2.17
C PHE A 120 -32.21 10.43 2.43
N GLN A 121 -33.29 10.46 1.68
CA GLN A 121 -34.28 9.39 1.64
C GLN A 121 -33.88 8.31 0.65
N GLN A 122 -34.47 7.11 0.79
CA GLN A 122 -34.22 6.02 -0.14
C GLN A 122 -34.61 6.42 -1.56
N GLY A 123 -33.71 6.21 -2.52
CA GLY A 123 -33.88 6.57 -3.93
C GLY A 123 -33.44 7.99 -4.27
N GLU A 124 -33.02 8.80 -3.29
CA GLU A 124 -32.38 10.08 -3.57
C GLU A 124 -30.92 9.92 -3.99
N TYR A 125 -30.45 10.83 -4.84
CA TYR A 125 -29.07 10.86 -5.31
C TYR A 125 -28.27 11.86 -4.49
N VAL A 126 -27.14 11.42 -3.96
CA VAL A 126 -26.17 12.30 -3.27
C VAL A 126 -25.49 13.24 -4.26
N PHE A 127 -25.09 12.70 -5.42
CA PHE A 127 -24.54 13.46 -6.54
C PHE A 127 -24.85 12.75 -7.85
N ARG A 128 -24.76 13.47 -8.96
CA ARG A 128 -24.94 12.93 -10.31
C ARG A 128 -23.81 13.34 -11.25
N PRO A 129 -23.47 12.52 -12.26
CA PRO A 129 -22.56 12.93 -13.31
C PRO A 129 -22.98 14.26 -13.94
N GLY A 130 -22.02 15.16 -14.14
CA GLY A 130 -22.25 16.51 -14.69
C GLY A 130 -22.52 17.60 -13.63
N GLN A 131 -22.66 17.24 -12.35
CA GLN A 131 -22.65 18.22 -11.26
C GLN A 131 -21.21 18.61 -10.87
N PRO A 132 -20.99 19.85 -10.38
CA PRO A 132 -19.68 20.25 -9.89
C PRO A 132 -19.26 19.39 -8.69
N ASP A 133 -18.03 18.87 -8.74
CA ASP A 133 -17.46 18.02 -7.69
C ASP A 133 -16.67 18.89 -6.69
N SER A 134 -17.35 19.32 -5.62
CA SER A 134 -16.79 20.25 -4.62
C SER A 134 -16.67 19.65 -3.23
N SER A 135 -17.00 18.37 -3.02
CA SER A 135 -17.16 17.80 -1.68
C SER A 135 -16.83 16.32 -1.63
N ILE A 136 -16.25 15.90 -0.50
CA ILE A 136 -15.96 14.49 -0.20
C ILE A 136 -17.07 13.96 0.71
N TYR A 137 -17.60 12.78 0.39
CA TYR A 137 -18.70 12.18 1.13
C TYR A 137 -18.22 10.96 1.93
N VAL A 138 -18.64 10.89 3.19
CA VAL A 138 -18.45 9.72 4.04
C VAL A 138 -19.79 9.27 4.59
N LEU A 139 -20.10 8.00 4.34
CA LEU A 139 -21.36 7.43 4.77
C LEU A 139 -21.30 7.15 6.26
N GLN A 140 -22.17 7.78 7.04
CA GLN A 140 -22.25 7.56 8.48
C GLN A 140 -23.20 6.39 8.84
N ASP A 141 -24.32 6.28 8.12
CA ASP A 141 -25.35 5.26 8.34
C ASP A 141 -26.09 4.96 7.03
N GLY A 142 -26.64 3.75 6.91
CA GLY A 142 -27.33 3.27 5.72
C GLY A 142 -26.40 2.63 4.67
N LYS A 143 -26.81 2.71 3.41
CA LYS A 143 -26.09 2.13 2.25
C LYS A 143 -26.22 3.07 1.06
N LEU A 144 -25.12 3.30 0.35
CA LEU A 144 -25.13 3.98 -0.94
C LEU A 144 -24.79 3.00 -2.06
N GLU A 145 -25.40 3.21 -3.22
CA GLU A 145 -25.12 2.47 -4.45
C GLU A 145 -24.57 3.43 -5.49
N LEU A 146 -23.41 3.08 -6.04
CA LEU A 146 -22.77 3.83 -7.11
C LEU A 146 -23.21 3.21 -8.45
N PHE A 147 -23.98 3.97 -9.21
CA PHE A 147 -24.49 3.57 -10.51
C PHE A 147 -23.60 4.11 -11.63
N LEU A 148 -23.39 3.30 -12.66
CA LEU A 148 -22.89 3.74 -13.95
C LEU A 148 -24.02 3.64 -14.98
N THR A 149 -24.32 4.76 -15.62
CA THR A 149 -25.28 4.81 -16.73
C THR A 149 -24.55 4.53 -18.03
N GLU A 150 -24.88 3.42 -18.68
CA GLU A 150 -24.38 3.09 -20.02
C GLU A 150 -24.97 4.04 -21.07
N PRO A 151 -24.35 4.18 -22.27
CA PRO A 151 -24.87 5.02 -23.35
C PRO A 151 -26.32 4.71 -23.74
N ASP A 152 -26.73 3.46 -23.51
CA ASP A 152 -28.06 2.92 -23.81
C ASP A 152 -29.10 3.30 -22.74
N GLY A 153 -28.71 4.07 -21.72
CA GLY A 153 -29.56 4.54 -20.62
C GLY A 153 -29.76 3.51 -19.49
N LYS A 154 -29.14 2.34 -19.59
CA LYS A 154 -29.21 1.30 -18.56
C LYS A 154 -28.29 1.63 -17.38
N GLU A 155 -28.84 1.60 -16.17
CA GLU A 155 -28.04 1.77 -14.94
C GLU A 155 -27.53 0.42 -14.43
N THR A 156 -26.24 0.38 -14.07
CA THR A 156 -25.60 -0.77 -13.47
C THR A 156 -24.98 -0.38 -12.13
N VAL A 157 -25.23 -1.17 -11.08
CA VAL A 157 -24.60 -0.96 -9.77
C VAL A 157 -23.14 -1.41 -9.88
N MET A 158 -22.22 -0.47 -9.75
CA MET A 158 -20.78 -0.75 -9.78
C MET A 158 -20.21 -1.04 -8.39
N LYS A 159 -20.72 -0.35 -7.37
CA LYS A 159 -20.19 -0.45 -6.01
C LYS A 159 -21.27 -0.15 -4.98
N GLU A 160 -21.29 -0.95 -3.92
CA GLU A 160 -22.01 -0.63 -2.71
C GLU A 160 -21.03 -0.02 -1.69
N VAL A 161 -21.51 0.98 -0.97
CA VAL A 161 -20.72 1.73 0.02
C VAL A 161 -21.45 1.63 1.36
N PHE A 162 -20.70 1.26 2.39
CA PHE A 162 -21.22 1.01 3.73
C PHE A 162 -20.74 2.06 4.72
N PRO A 163 -21.30 2.10 5.94
CA PRO A 163 -20.88 3.06 6.96
C PRO A 163 -19.38 2.99 7.24
N GLY A 164 -18.71 4.14 7.16
CA GLY A 164 -17.27 4.28 7.33
C GLY A 164 -16.49 4.19 6.03
N ASP A 165 -17.11 3.72 4.96
CA ASP A 165 -16.54 3.85 3.63
C ASP A 165 -16.71 5.28 3.13
N SER A 166 -15.65 5.76 2.48
CA SER A 166 -15.61 7.06 1.83
C SER A 166 -15.91 6.91 0.35
N VAL A 167 -16.89 7.68 -0.13
CA VAL A 167 -17.14 7.84 -1.56
C VAL A 167 -16.18 8.91 -2.03
N HIS A 168 -14.96 8.50 -2.33
CA HIS A 168 -14.02 9.39 -2.98
C HIS A 168 -14.28 9.36 -4.48
N SER A 169 -14.70 10.49 -5.04
CA SER A 169 -14.34 10.82 -6.41
C SER A 169 -12.83 11.09 -6.39
N LEU A 170 -11.97 10.06 -6.33
CA LEU A 170 -10.51 10.27 -6.32
C LEU A 170 -10.01 11.00 -7.58
N LEU A 171 -10.87 11.09 -8.62
CA LEU A 171 -10.62 11.87 -9.82
C LEU A 171 -10.44 13.37 -9.50
N SER A 172 -11.21 13.96 -8.58
CA SER A 172 -11.13 15.40 -8.28
C SER A 172 -9.97 15.80 -7.36
N ILE A 173 -9.52 14.91 -6.46
CA ILE A 173 -8.32 15.17 -5.64
C ILE A 173 -7.05 15.04 -6.49
N LEU A 174 -7.03 14.11 -7.45
CA LEU A 174 -5.86 13.90 -8.32
C LEU A 174 -5.78 14.95 -9.43
N ASP A 175 -6.91 15.38 -10.01
CA ASP A 175 -6.92 16.41 -11.07
C ASP A 175 -6.40 17.78 -10.62
N VAL A 176 -6.39 18.09 -9.32
CA VAL A 176 -5.86 19.36 -8.79
C VAL A 176 -4.36 19.28 -8.48
N ILE A 177 -3.78 18.08 -8.40
CA ILE A 177 -2.37 17.86 -8.05
C ILE A 177 -1.50 17.52 -9.28
N THR A 178 -2.10 17.24 -10.45
CA THR A 178 -1.40 17.02 -11.73
C THR A 178 -1.54 18.17 -12.72
#